data_AF-A0A7Y4TW27-F1
#
_entry.id   AF-A0A7Y4TW27-F1
#
_cell.length_a   1.000
_cell.length_b   1.000
_cell.length_c   1.000
_cell.angle_alpha   90.00
_cell.angle_beta   90.00
_cell.angle_gamma   90.00
#
_symmetry.space_group_name_H-M   'P 1'
#
loop_
_entity.id
_entity.type
_entity.pdbx_description
1 polymer ?
#
loop_
_entity_poly.entity_id
_entity_poly.type
_entity_poly.pdbx_seq_one_letter_code
_entity_poly.pdbx_strand_id
1 'polypeptide(L)'
;MASNVPLTIQTGVTQNYGSYIVIGSNALALNYQLQNIYWAVVVDRSNLNVVQNFTFTDNQNVPSQLTPYIGNPQYILILTTQNLSSTNLPAGNFYQLLVKEGAGVQLQRLEQIYEALSCGTWGWMGYTLVAVLDNSTSYESAEFYDNAFVTTLQLIPVQVGSGVLYTPATL
;
A
#
# COMPACT_ATOMS: atom_id res chain seq x y z
N MET A 1 -14.25 1.84 25.19
CA MET A 1 -13.09 1.55 24.33
C MET A 1 -13.48 1.89 22.89
N ALA A 2 -12.56 2.45 22.12
CA ALA A 2 -12.80 2.64 20.69
C ALA A 2 -13.04 1.28 20.01
N SER A 3 -13.87 1.21 18.98
CA SER A 3 -14.15 -0.01 18.22
C SER A 3 -13.09 -0.24 17.15
N ASN A 4 -12.86 -1.50 16.77
CA ASN A 4 -12.09 -1.81 15.58
C ASN A 4 -12.76 -1.21 14.34
N VAL A 5 -11.94 -0.81 13.37
CA VAL A 5 -12.41 -0.24 12.11
C VAL A 5 -11.98 -1.15 10.95
N PRO A 6 -12.90 -1.63 10.09
CA PRO A 6 -12.52 -2.46 8.96
C PRO A 6 -11.74 -1.65 7.93
N LEU A 7 -10.68 -2.25 7.38
CA LEU A 7 -9.93 -1.74 6.23
C LEU A 7 -10.05 -2.75 5.09
N THR A 8 -10.50 -2.31 3.92
CA THR A 8 -10.59 -3.15 2.73
C THR A 8 -9.97 -2.43 1.56
N ILE A 9 -9.09 -3.12 0.83
CA ILE A 9 -8.34 -2.57 -0.29
C ILE A 9 -8.57 -3.48 -1.49
N GLN A 10 -9.17 -2.94 -2.55
CA GLN A 10 -9.22 -3.59 -3.85
C GLN A 10 -8.08 -3.04 -4.71
N THR A 11 -7.20 -3.93 -5.16
CA THR A 11 -6.10 -3.60 -6.07
C THR A 11 -6.51 -3.95 -7.49
N GLY A 12 -6.61 -2.97 -8.37
CA GLY A 12 -6.88 -3.17 -9.79
C GLY A 12 -5.64 -3.70 -10.52
N VAL A 13 -5.58 -5.01 -10.77
CA VAL A 13 -4.43 -5.64 -11.42
C VAL A 13 -4.46 -5.42 -12.93
N THR A 14 -5.64 -5.31 -13.54
CA THR A 14 -5.78 -5.00 -14.97
C THR A 14 -6.50 -3.66 -15.19
N GLN A 15 -6.26 -3.04 -16.35
CA GLN A 15 -6.81 -1.72 -16.70
C GLN A 15 -8.34 -1.59 -16.65
N ASN A 16 -9.09 -2.70 -16.66
CA ASN A 16 -10.56 -2.70 -16.63
C ASN A 16 -11.13 -2.65 -15.20
N TYR A 17 -10.29 -2.73 -14.17
CA TYR A 17 -10.70 -2.72 -12.78
C TYR A 17 -10.18 -1.45 -12.09
N GLY A 18 -11.05 -0.82 -11.31
CA GLY A 18 -10.67 0.29 -10.43
C GLY A 18 -10.03 -0.24 -9.15
N SER A 19 -9.27 0.64 -8.49
CA SER A 19 -8.76 0.39 -7.13
C SER A 19 -9.61 1.14 -6.12
N TYR A 20 -9.84 0.53 -4.97
CA TYR A 20 -10.64 1.10 -3.88
C TYR A 20 -9.93 0.92 -2.54
N ILE A 21 -10.00 1.93 -1.68
CA ILE A 21 -9.56 1.85 -0.29
C ILE A 21 -10.75 2.26 0.58
N VAL A 22 -11.22 1.36 1.43
CA VAL A 22 -12.37 1.57 2.33
C VAL A 22 -11.89 1.47 3.77
N ILE A 23 -12.00 2.57 4.52
CA ILE A 23 -11.64 2.70 5.94
C ILE A 23 -12.94 2.96 6.71
N GLY A 24 -13.50 1.93 7.35
CA GLY A 24 -14.82 2.03 7.98
C GLY A 24 -15.89 2.39 6.95
N SER A 25 -16.49 3.57 7.09
CA SER A 25 -17.47 4.11 6.14
C SER A 25 -16.88 5.02 5.08
N ASN A 26 -15.59 5.38 5.18
CA ASN A 26 -14.93 6.27 4.23
C ASN A 26 -14.35 5.47 3.07
N ALA A 27 -14.84 5.73 1.86
CA ALA A 27 -14.35 5.08 0.65
C ALA A 27 -13.59 6.07 -0.24
N LEU A 28 -12.40 5.65 -0.68
CA LEU A 28 -11.62 6.30 -1.71
C LEU A 28 -11.62 5.40 -2.94
N ALA A 29 -11.67 6.00 -4.12
CA ALA A 29 -11.64 5.29 -5.39
C ALA A 29 -10.62 5.94 -6.31
N LEU A 30 -9.95 5.09 -7.09
CA LEU A 30 -9.09 5.50 -8.19
C LEU A 30 -9.76 5.12 -9.52
N ASN A 31 -9.68 6.01 -10.51
CA ASN A 31 -10.28 5.78 -11.82
C ASN A 31 -9.70 4.52 -12.48
N TYR A 32 -10.52 3.84 -13.29
CA TYR A 32 -10.05 2.73 -14.12
C TYR A 32 -9.15 3.23 -15.27
N GLN A 33 -8.49 2.30 -15.97
CA GLN A 33 -7.60 2.55 -17.12
C GLN A 33 -6.29 3.30 -16.85
N LEU A 34 -5.88 3.41 -15.59
CA LEU A 34 -4.52 3.87 -15.28
C LEU A 34 -3.52 2.71 -15.38
N GLN A 35 -2.28 3.01 -15.74
CA GLN A 35 -1.21 2.01 -15.89
C GLN A 35 0.04 2.43 -15.11
N ASN A 36 0.70 1.44 -14.50
CA ASN A 36 1.93 1.63 -13.72
C ASN A 36 1.77 2.68 -12.61
N ILE A 37 0.60 2.72 -11.98
CA ILE A 37 0.33 3.67 -10.91
C ILE A 37 0.62 3.03 -9.57
N TYR A 38 1.32 3.78 -8.74
CA TYR A 38 1.29 3.65 -7.30
C TYR A 38 0.30 4.66 -6.74
N TRP A 39 -0.55 4.20 -5.84
CA TRP A 39 -1.51 5.01 -5.12
C TRP A 39 -1.19 4.97 -3.63
N ALA A 40 -0.77 6.11 -3.09
CA ALA A 40 -0.42 6.27 -1.69
C ALA A 40 -1.48 7.11 -0.97
N VAL A 41 -2.00 6.55 0.12
CA VAL A 41 -2.90 7.20 1.05
C VAL A 41 -2.26 7.18 2.43
N VAL A 42 -2.06 8.36 3.01
CA VAL A 42 -1.55 8.50 4.38
C VAL A 42 -2.70 8.86 5.30
N VAL A 43 -2.82 8.12 6.40
CA VAL A 43 -3.90 8.21 7.36
C VAL A 43 -3.34 8.56 8.74
N ASP A 44 -3.96 9.51 9.43
CA ASP A 44 -3.68 9.80 10.83
C ASP A 44 -4.30 8.72 11.72
N ARG A 45 -3.47 8.05 12.52
CA ARG A 45 -3.86 6.93 13.37
C ARG A 45 -4.74 7.31 14.56
N SER A 46 -4.88 8.59 14.91
CA SER A 46 -5.71 9.00 16.05
C SER A 46 -7.20 9.14 15.69
N ASN A 47 -7.47 9.53 14.44
CA ASN A 47 -8.80 9.91 13.98
C ASN A 47 -9.21 9.25 12.65
N LEU A 48 -8.29 8.50 12.02
CA LEU A 48 -8.46 7.83 10.73
C LEU A 48 -8.78 8.77 9.57
N ASN A 49 -8.45 10.06 9.70
CA ASN A 49 -8.55 11.01 8.61
C ASN A 49 -7.42 10.80 7.61
N VAL A 50 -7.75 10.92 6.33
CA VAL A 50 -6.78 10.95 5.24
C VAL A 50 -6.08 12.30 5.27
N VAL A 51 -4.77 12.29 5.53
CA VAL A 51 -3.94 13.51 5.56
C VAL A 51 -3.18 13.73 4.27
N GLN A 52 -3.03 12.68 3.44
CA GLN A 52 -2.42 12.76 2.13
C GLN A 52 -3.00 11.67 1.22
N ASN A 53 -3.24 11.98 -0.06
CA ASN A 53 -3.79 11.06 -1.05
C ASN A 53 -3.30 11.47 -2.45
N PHE A 54 -2.44 10.65 -3.05
CA PHE A 54 -1.86 10.96 -4.36
C PHE A 54 -1.42 9.71 -5.11
N THR A 55 -1.26 9.87 -6.41
CA THR A 55 -0.73 8.85 -7.31
C THR A 55 0.62 9.27 -7.90
N PHE A 56 1.45 8.30 -8.24
CA PHE A 56 2.73 8.52 -8.90
C PHE A 56 3.14 7.30 -9.74
N THR A 57 4.05 7.51 -10.68
CA THR A 57 4.58 6.45 -11.57
C THR A 57 6.07 6.20 -11.39
N ASP A 58 6.79 7.09 -10.69
CA ASP A 58 8.20 6.93 -10.40
C ASP A 58 8.39 5.75 -9.44
N ASN A 59 9.04 4.70 -9.92
CA ASN A 59 9.33 3.49 -9.15
C ASN A 59 10.70 3.50 -8.48
N GLN A 60 11.52 4.54 -8.67
CA GLN A 60 12.91 4.59 -8.16
C GLN A 60 13.07 5.55 -6.98
N ASN A 61 12.35 6.68 -6.99
CA ASN A 61 12.48 7.71 -5.97
C ASN A 61 11.27 7.75 -5.04
N VAL A 62 11.52 8.04 -3.76
CA VAL A 62 10.46 8.28 -2.79
C VAL A 62 9.73 9.59 -3.17
N PRO A 63 8.39 9.57 -3.32
CA PRO A 63 7.64 10.79 -3.59
C PRO A 63 7.81 11.82 -2.47
N SER A 64 8.07 13.07 -2.84
CA SER A 64 8.25 14.18 -1.88
C SER A 64 7.06 14.38 -0.94
N GLN A 65 5.85 14.03 -1.40
CA GLN A 65 4.61 14.08 -0.64
C GLN A 65 4.61 13.09 0.54
N LEU A 66 5.43 12.04 0.50
CA LEU A 66 5.52 11.05 1.59
C LEU A 66 6.57 11.45 2.64
N THR A 67 7.58 12.24 2.25
CA THR A 67 8.72 12.63 3.10
C THR A 67 8.34 13.15 4.50
N PRO A 68 7.31 14.01 4.67
CA PRO A 68 6.95 14.53 6.00
C PRO A 68 6.45 13.47 7.00
N TYR A 69 6.06 12.29 6.51
CA TYR A 69 5.39 11.26 7.30
C TYR A 69 6.31 10.08 7.65
N ILE A 70 7.44 9.93 6.95
CA ILE A 70 8.38 8.82 7.14
C ILE A 70 9.05 8.92 8.52
N GLY A 71 9.11 7.80 9.24
CA GLY A 71 9.65 7.70 10.60
C GLY A 71 8.72 8.25 11.68
N ASN A 72 7.48 8.61 11.36
CA ASN A 72 6.52 9.12 12.32
C ASN A 72 5.45 8.06 12.65
N PRO A 73 5.38 7.59 13.91
CA PRO A 73 4.43 6.57 14.33
C PRO A 73 2.98 7.05 14.30
N GLN A 74 2.69 8.34 14.10
CA GLN A 74 1.33 8.86 14.03
C GLN A 74 0.59 8.43 12.76
N TYR A 75 1.29 7.96 11.72
CA TYR A 75 0.72 7.78 10.40
C TYR A 75 0.77 6.33 9.92
N ILE A 76 -0.27 5.94 9.18
CA ILE A 76 -0.30 4.72 8.37
C ILE A 76 -0.16 5.11 6.91
N LEU A 77 0.71 4.42 6.18
CA LEU A 77 0.72 4.37 4.73
C LEU A 77 -0.13 3.19 4.26
N ILE A 78 -1.09 3.48 3.39
CA ILE A 78 -1.72 2.49 2.51
C ILE A 78 -1.18 2.75 1.11
N LEU A 79 -0.32 1.87 0.63
CA LEU A 79 0.19 1.87 -0.73
C LEU A 79 -0.48 0.72 -1.47
N THR A 80 -1.11 1.01 -2.60
CA THR A 80 -1.63 -0.01 -3.52
C THR A 80 -1.28 0.37 -4.95
N THR A 81 -1.26 -0.59 -5.85
CA THR A 81 -0.94 -0.33 -7.26
C THR A 81 -2.16 -0.45 -8.16
N GLN A 82 -2.03 0.06 -9.38
CA GLN A 82 -3.00 -0.18 -10.43
C GLN A 82 -2.27 -0.52 -11.73
N ASN A 83 -2.58 -1.71 -12.26
CA ASN A 83 -2.07 -2.23 -13.52
C ASN A 83 -0.54 -2.07 -13.61
N LEU A 84 0.17 -2.69 -12.66
CA LEU A 84 1.62 -2.55 -12.51
C LEU A 84 2.35 -3.55 -13.43
N SER A 85 3.15 -3.04 -14.35
CA SER A 85 4.06 -3.86 -15.17
C SER A 85 5.21 -4.40 -14.31
N SER A 86 5.70 -5.59 -14.64
CA SER A 86 6.91 -6.16 -14.04
C SER A 86 8.15 -5.26 -14.18
N THR A 87 8.22 -4.43 -15.23
CA THR A 87 9.30 -3.45 -15.43
C THR A 87 9.20 -2.21 -14.53
N ASN A 88 8.05 -2.04 -13.88
CA ASN A 88 7.73 -0.92 -13.01
C ASN A 88 7.61 -1.39 -11.56
N LEU A 89 8.29 -2.47 -11.16
CA LEU A 89 8.40 -2.83 -9.75
C LEU A 89 9.19 -1.76 -8.98
N PRO A 90 8.90 -1.54 -7.68
CA PRO A 90 9.70 -0.64 -6.85
C PRO A 90 11.19 -0.98 -6.95
N ALA A 91 12.02 0.05 -7.11
CA ALA A 91 13.47 -0.05 -7.22
C ALA A 91 14.14 1.11 -6.45
N GLY A 92 15.47 1.07 -6.35
CA GLY A 92 16.26 2.18 -5.80
C GLY A 92 15.84 2.60 -4.39
N ASN A 93 15.78 3.92 -4.16
CA ASN A 93 15.43 4.50 -2.86
C ASN A 93 13.99 4.19 -2.46
N PHE A 94 13.08 4.07 -3.43
CA PHE A 94 11.70 3.72 -3.15
C PHE A 94 11.58 2.29 -2.62
N TYR A 95 12.23 1.32 -3.27
CA TYR A 95 12.32 -0.05 -2.77
C TYR A 95 12.87 -0.12 -1.34
N GLN A 96 13.98 0.57 -1.09
CA GLN A 96 14.61 0.58 0.24
C GLN A 96 13.66 1.13 1.31
N LEU A 97 12.88 2.16 0.98
CA LEU A 97 11.84 2.66 1.88
C LEU A 97 10.77 1.59 2.16
N LEU A 98 10.24 0.94 1.12
CA LEU A 98 9.20 -0.07 1.30
C LEU A 98 9.69 -1.22 2.20
N VAL A 99 10.90 -1.73 1.94
CA VAL A 99 11.51 -2.78 2.78
C VAL A 99 11.69 -2.31 4.22
N LYS A 100 12.15 -1.06 4.41
CA LYS A 100 12.31 -0.48 5.75
C LYS A 100 10.97 -0.40 6.50
N GLU A 101 9.90 -0.01 5.82
CA GLU A 101 8.54 0.06 6.37
C GLU A 101 7.83 -1.31 6.42
N GLY A 102 8.55 -2.40 6.16
CA GLY A 102 8.09 -3.76 6.39
C GLY A 102 7.52 -4.48 5.16
N ALA A 103 7.84 -4.03 3.95
CA ALA A 103 7.75 -4.89 2.76
C ALA A 103 8.78 -6.03 2.86
N GLY A 104 8.43 -7.22 2.38
CA GLY A 104 9.21 -8.43 2.57
C GLY A 104 9.01 -9.42 1.44
N VAL A 105 8.53 -10.61 1.80
CA VAL A 105 8.48 -11.79 0.92
C VAL A 105 7.65 -11.55 -0.33
N GLN A 106 6.56 -10.79 -0.26
CA GLN A 106 5.73 -10.52 -1.44
C GLN A 106 6.45 -9.64 -2.44
N LEU A 107 7.08 -8.56 -1.99
CA LEU A 107 7.87 -7.69 -2.86
C LEU A 107 9.08 -8.44 -3.45
N GLN A 108 9.81 -9.20 -2.62
CA GLN A 108 10.93 -10.03 -3.07
C GLN A 108 10.51 -11.09 -4.10
N ARG A 109 9.33 -11.69 -3.94
CA ARG A 109 8.78 -12.64 -4.91
C ARG A 109 8.53 -11.98 -6.26
N LEU A 110 8.00 -10.76 -6.28
CA LEU A 110 7.79 -10.03 -7.54
C LEU A 110 9.12 -9.72 -8.24
N GLU A 111 10.15 -9.31 -7.49
CA GLU A 111 11.50 -9.10 -8.01
C GLU A 111 12.09 -10.39 -8.58
N GLN A 112 12.00 -11.50 -7.84
CA GLN A 112 12.52 -12.79 -8.27
C GLN A 112 11.86 -13.25 -9.58
N ILE A 113 10.55 -13.07 -9.71
CA ILE A 113 9.81 -13.40 -10.95
C ILE A 113 10.36 -12.56 -12.11
N TYR A 114 10.58 -11.25 -11.90
CA TYR A 114 11.13 -10.37 -12.92
C TYR A 114 12.56 -10.77 -13.33
N GLU A 115 13.45 -11.01 -12.37
CA GLU A 115 14.84 -11.40 -12.63
C GLU A 115 14.95 -12.77 -13.33
N ALA A 116 14.26 -13.78 -12.81
CA ALA A 116 14.32 -15.15 -13.32
C ALA A 116 13.84 -15.26 -14.77
N LEU A 117 12.89 -14.42 -15.17
CA LEU A 117 12.31 -14.44 -16.50
C LEU A 117 13.09 -13.61 -17.51
N SER A 118 13.92 -12.64 -17.08
CA SER A 118 14.88 -11.87 -17.90
C SER A 118 14.32 -11.31 -19.25
N CYS A 119 12.99 -11.19 -19.38
CA CYS A 119 12.30 -10.95 -20.66
C CYS A 119 11.10 -10.01 -20.47
N GLY A 120 11.30 -8.69 -20.59
CA GLY A 120 10.23 -7.70 -20.82
C GLY A 120 9.03 -7.72 -19.85
N THR A 121 7.91 -7.12 -20.28
CA THR A 121 6.66 -7.09 -19.51
C THR A 121 5.95 -8.44 -19.62
N TRP A 122 5.98 -9.25 -18.57
CA TRP A 122 5.41 -10.60 -18.58
C TRP A 122 3.92 -10.62 -18.19
N GLY A 123 3.46 -9.58 -17.52
CA GLY A 123 2.07 -9.44 -17.11
C GLY A 123 1.88 -8.25 -16.20
N TRP A 124 0.63 -8.11 -15.77
CA TRP A 124 0.26 -7.12 -14.78
C TRP A 124 0.25 -7.76 -13.40
N MET A 125 0.79 -7.01 -12.44
CA MET A 125 0.92 -7.38 -11.05
C MET A 125 0.11 -6.37 -10.24
N GLY A 126 -0.39 -6.81 -9.08
CA GLY A 126 -0.86 -5.86 -8.08
C GLY A 126 -0.08 -6.06 -6.79
N TYR A 127 0.16 -4.96 -6.11
CA TYR A 127 0.89 -4.93 -4.85
C TYR A 127 0.16 -4.00 -3.89
N THR A 128 0.02 -4.43 -2.64
CA THR A 128 -0.50 -3.62 -1.54
C THR A 128 0.43 -3.75 -0.34
N LEU A 129 0.76 -2.61 0.27
CA LEU A 129 1.46 -2.49 1.54
C LEU A 129 0.65 -1.57 2.45
N VAL A 130 0.35 -2.04 3.65
CA VAL A 130 -0.24 -1.24 4.72
C VAL A 130 0.75 -1.22 5.87
N ALA A 131 1.33 -0.07 6.17
CA ALA A 131 2.40 0.05 7.16
C ALA A 131 2.20 1.25 8.08
N VAL A 132 2.52 1.11 9.36
CA VAL A 132 2.77 2.25 10.24
C VAL A 132 4.13 2.81 9.84
N LEU A 133 4.20 4.13 9.57
CA LEU A 133 5.40 4.81 9.05
C LEU A 133 6.50 5.01 10.11
N ASP A 134 6.72 4.04 10.98
CA ASP A 134 7.79 4.00 11.99
C ASP A 134 8.61 2.70 11.92
N ASN A 135 8.40 1.88 10.88
CA ASN A 135 8.99 0.55 10.71
C ASN A 135 8.54 -0.50 11.75
N SER A 136 7.42 -0.29 12.47
CA SER A 136 6.98 -1.22 13.53
C SER A 136 6.03 -2.32 13.06
N THR A 137 5.01 -1.96 12.28
CA THR A 137 3.89 -2.85 11.93
C THR A 137 3.54 -2.67 10.47
N SER A 138 3.53 -3.77 9.74
CA SER A 138 3.14 -3.80 8.33
C SER A 138 2.33 -5.03 7.98
N TYR A 139 1.62 -4.93 6.87
CA TYR A 139 1.01 -6.02 6.15
C TYR A 139 1.27 -5.81 4.67
N GLU A 140 1.59 -6.88 3.95
CA GLU A 140 1.76 -6.84 2.51
C GLU A 140 1.00 -7.97 1.82
N SER A 141 0.55 -7.68 0.60
CA SER A 141 -0.05 -8.65 -0.31
C SER A 141 0.34 -8.32 -1.74
N ALA A 142 0.51 -9.35 -2.55
CA ALA A 142 0.77 -9.22 -3.96
C ALA A 142 0.09 -10.35 -4.71
N GLU A 143 -0.41 -10.05 -5.90
CA GLU A 143 -0.94 -11.06 -6.81
C GLU A 143 -0.42 -10.87 -8.23
N PHE A 144 -0.36 -12.00 -8.93
CA PHE A 144 0.11 -12.10 -10.30
C PHE A 144 -0.96 -12.77 -11.15
N TYR A 145 -1.25 -12.19 -12.32
CA TYR A 145 -2.28 -12.67 -13.26
C TYR A 145 -3.72 -12.73 -12.71
N ASP A 146 -4.05 -11.89 -11.73
CA ASP A 146 -5.44 -11.62 -11.39
C ASP A 146 -5.99 -10.45 -12.22
N ASN A 147 -7.30 -10.31 -12.28
CA ASN A 147 -7.98 -9.12 -12.78
C ASN A 147 -7.98 -8.01 -11.73
N ALA A 148 -8.24 -8.38 -10.47
CA ALA A 148 -8.18 -7.55 -9.27
C ALA A 148 -8.21 -8.46 -8.04
N PHE A 149 -7.53 -8.06 -6.96
CA PHE A 149 -7.61 -8.79 -5.68
C PHE A 149 -8.03 -7.87 -4.54
N VAL A 150 -8.61 -8.47 -3.51
CA VAL A 150 -9.10 -7.76 -2.32
C VAL A 150 -8.30 -8.18 -1.10
N THR A 151 -7.77 -7.19 -0.40
CA THR A 151 -7.10 -7.33 0.89
C THR A 151 -8.00 -6.79 1.99
N THR A 152 -8.18 -7.54 3.07
CA THR A 152 -8.98 -7.14 4.22
C THR A 152 -8.15 -7.17 5.50
N LEU A 153 -8.24 -6.09 6.28
CA LEU A 153 -7.53 -5.89 7.54
C LEU A 153 -8.47 -5.27 8.57
N GLN A 154 -8.05 -5.28 9.83
CA GLN A 154 -8.67 -4.51 10.90
C GLN A 154 -7.70 -3.43 11.39
N LEU A 155 -8.23 -2.24 11.63
CA LEU A 155 -7.54 -1.19 12.38
C LEU A 155 -7.96 -1.32 13.85
N ILE A 156 -7.06 -1.87 14.66
CA ILE A 156 -7.31 -2.13 16.09
C ILE A 156 -6.86 -0.92 16.91
N PRO A 157 -7.72 -0.39 17.81
CA PRO A 157 -7.35 0.72 18.68
C PRO A 157 -6.42 0.24 19.79
N VAL A 158 -5.22 0.82 19.87
CA VAL A 158 -4.22 0.59 20.90
C VAL A 158 -4.11 1.84 21.76
N GLN A 159 -4.12 1.68 23.09
CA GLN A 159 -3.89 2.79 24.02
C GLN A 159 -2.41 3.15 24.03
N VAL A 160 -2.10 4.41 23.74
CA VAL A 160 -0.74 4.95 23.77
C VAL A 160 -0.76 6.22 24.62
N GLY A 161 -0.28 6.11 25.86
CA GLY A 161 -0.40 7.18 26.86
C GLY A 161 -1.86 7.48 27.20
N SER A 162 -2.29 8.72 27.01
CA SER A 162 -3.68 9.16 27.19
C SER A 162 -4.53 9.10 25.90
N GLY A 163 -3.93 8.73 24.78
CA GLY A 163 -4.57 8.70 23.46
C GLY A 163 -4.79 7.29 22.93
N VAL A 164 -5.54 7.19 21.84
CA VAL A 164 -5.75 5.96 21.08
C VAL A 164 -5.10 6.10 19.72
N LEU A 165 -4.30 5.12 19.33
CA LEU A 165 -3.79 4.98 17.97
C LEU A 165 -4.28 3.68 17.36
N TYR A 166 -4.74 3.74 16.13
CA TYR A 166 -5.16 2.58 15.37
C TYR A 166 -3.96 1.89 14.72
N THR A 167 -3.89 0.56 14.80
CA THR A 167 -2.81 -0.25 14.21
C THR A 167 -3.41 -1.29 13.26
N PRO A 168 -2.84 -1.49 12.05
CA PRO A 168 -3.30 -2.53 11.14
C PRO A 168 -3.00 -3.94 11.69
N ALA A 169 -3.97 -4.84 11.57
CA ALA A 169 -3.87 -6.24 11.93
C ALA A 169 -4.65 -7.11 10.94
N THR A 170 -4.19 -8.34 10.73
CA THR A 170 -4.93 -9.33 9.95
C THR A 170 -6.18 -9.81 10.70
N LEU A 171 -7.21 -10.21 9.94
CA LEU A 171 -8.40 -10.88 10.49
C LEU A 171 -8.07 -12.24 11.11
#